data_AF-A0A1B6HSS0-F1
#
_entry.id   AF-A0A1B6HSS0-F1
#
_cell.length_a   1.000
_cell.length_b   1.000
_cell.length_c   1.000
_cell.angle_alpha   90.00
_cell.angle_beta   90.00
_cell.angle_gamma   90.00
#
_symmetry.space_group_name_H-M   'P 1'
#
loop_
_entity.id
_entity.type
_entity.pdbx_description
1 polymer ?
#
loop_
_entity_poly.entity_id
_entity_poly.type
_entity_poly.pdbx_seq_one_letter_code
_entity_poly.pdbx_strand_id
1 'polypeptide(L)'
;RMAFSMYQFTKGDGPLKTTQDLFTQAEYFAEEANRLYKVVRQFSYQVPIGSHKKELLEHLDRVPTYVQQLQFTVKNPTVGKAATFTKVDSVIHETKNLMSVISKVVTTCFVCATKF
;
A
#
# COMPACT_ATOMS: atom_id res chain seq x y z
N ARG A 1 -6.13 -9.75 -1.33
CA ARG A 1 -5.89 -10.72 -0.24
C ARG A 1 -4.91 -10.17 0.81
N MET A 2 -3.75 -9.61 0.42
CA MET A 2 -2.74 -9.08 1.35
C MET A 2 -3.27 -8.13 2.45
N ALA A 3 -3.82 -6.97 2.07
CA ALA A 3 -4.38 -6.01 3.04
C ALA A 3 -5.59 -6.56 3.82
N PHE A 4 -6.30 -7.54 3.25
CA PHE A 4 -7.44 -8.18 3.91
C PHE A 4 -6.99 -9.10 5.05
N SER A 5 -5.91 -9.87 4.86
CA SER A 5 -5.33 -10.69 5.93
C SER A 5 -4.89 -9.83 7.13
N MET A 6 -4.35 -8.64 6.87
CA MET A 6 -3.98 -7.68 7.92
C MET A 6 -5.21 -7.12 8.65
N TYR A 7 -6.31 -6.86 7.93
CA TYR A 7 -7.58 -6.49 8.55
C TYR A 7 -8.15 -7.61 9.43
N GLN A 8 -8.15 -8.86 8.94
CA GLN A 8 -8.60 -10.02 9.72
C GLN A 8 -7.78 -10.21 11.01
N PHE A 9 -6.47 -9.95 10.95
CA PHE A 9 -5.61 -9.98 12.14
C PHE A 9 -6.10 -9.04 13.24
N THR A 10 -6.60 -7.83 12.90
CA THR A 10 -7.19 -6.90 13.90
C THR A 10 -8.46 -7.43 14.56
N LYS A 11 -9.06 -8.48 13.98
CA LYS A 11 -10.24 -9.18 14.51
C LYS A 11 -9.89 -10.49 15.22
N GLY A 12 -8.61 -10.85 15.30
CA GLY A 12 -8.18 -12.15 15.81
C GLY A 12 -8.51 -13.31 14.87
N ASP A 13 -8.72 -13.03 13.58
CA ASP A 13 -9.10 -14.01 12.55
C ASP A 13 -8.05 -14.09 11.44
N GLY A 14 -8.17 -15.10 10.58
CA GLY A 14 -7.39 -15.24 9.37
C GLY A 14 -6.04 -15.95 9.57
N PRO A 15 -5.16 -15.83 8.56
CA PRO A 15 -3.95 -16.67 8.48
C PRO A 15 -2.78 -16.14 9.32
N LEU A 16 -2.78 -14.87 9.70
CA LEU A 16 -1.69 -14.25 10.48
C LEU A 16 -1.87 -14.59 11.96
N LYS A 17 -0.88 -15.23 12.59
CA LYS A 17 -0.97 -15.72 13.97
C LYS A 17 -0.12 -14.91 14.94
N THR A 18 0.95 -14.28 14.44
CA THR A 18 1.88 -13.51 15.25
C THR A 18 1.99 -12.07 14.73
N THR A 19 2.48 -11.17 15.59
CA THR A 19 2.83 -9.80 15.17
C THR A 19 3.93 -9.80 14.11
N GLN A 20 4.82 -10.80 14.14
CA GLN A 20 5.85 -10.96 13.11
C GLN A 20 5.22 -11.30 11.75
N ASP A 21 4.20 -12.17 11.70
CA ASP A 21 3.48 -12.48 10.46
C ASP A 21 2.84 -11.21 9.87
N LEU A 22 2.26 -10.35 10.72
CA LEU A 22 1.70 -9.06 10.29
C LEU A 22 2.78 -8.17 9.66
N PHE A 23 3.95 -8.08 10.28
CA PHE A 23 5.07 -7.28 9.79
C PHE A 23 5.58 -7.81 8.44
N THR A 24 5.81 -9.10 8.32
CA THR A 24 6.20 -9.74 7.05
C THR A 24 5.13 -9.53 5.97
N GLN A 25 3.85 -9.63 6.32
CA GLN A 25 2.75 -9.37 5.38
C GLN A 25 2.71 -7.92 4.90
N ALA A 26 3.04 -6.96 5.77
CA ALA A 26 3.13 -5.54 5.45
C ALA A 26 4.33 -5.23 4.53
N GLU A 27 5.48 -5.87 4.74
CA GLU A 27 6.63 -5.77 3.84
C GLU A 27 6.28 -6.27 2.44
N TYR A 28 5.66 -7.45 2.36
CA TYR A 28 5.20 -8.00 1.08
C TYR A 28 4.18 -7.07 0.38
N PHE A 29 3.25 -6.49 1.14
CA PHE A 29 2.31 -5.51 0.58
C PHE A 29 3.02 -4.26 0.05
N ALA A 30 4.02 -3.75 0.76
CA ALA A 30 4.81 -2.60 0.33
C ALA A 30 5.62 -2.90 -0.96
N GLU A 31 6.16 -4.11 -1.10
CA GLU A 31 6.85 -4.57 -2.31
C GLU A 31 5.92 -4.63 -3.52
N GLU A 32 4.74 -5.21 -3.37
CA GLU A 32 3.73 -5.29 -4.42
C GLU A 32 3.19 -3.90 -4.80
N ALA A 33 3.02 -3.00 -3.84
CA ALA A 33 2.66 -1.60 -4.11
C ALA A 33 3.76 -0.88 -4.93
N ASN A 34 5.03 -1.13 -4.63
CA ASN A 34 6.14 -0.59 -5.42
C ASN A 34 6.20 -1.19 -6.83
N ARG A 35 5.86 -2.48 -6.99
CA ARG A 35 5.72 -3.11 -8.30
C ARG A 35 4.58 -2.48 -9.10
N LEU A 36 3.43 -2.26 -8.47
CA LEU A 36 2.29 -1.56 -9.08
C LEU A 36 2.69 -0.16 -9.54
N TYR A 37 3.42 0.60 -8.72
CA TYR A 37 3.93 1.92 -9.12
C TYR A 37 4.71 1.86 -10.43
N LYS A 38 5.66 0.91 -10.57
CA LYS A 38 6.48 0.76 -11.78
C LYS A 38 5.65 0.41 -13.01
N VAL A 39 4.72 -0.54 -12.87
CA VAL A 39 3.84 -0.98 -13.97
C VAL A 39 2.93 0.17 -14.43
N VAL A 40 2.29 0.87 -13.48
CA VAL A 40 1.40 2.00 -13.79
C VAL A 40 2.18 3.18 -14.36
N ARG A 41 3.43 3.40 -13.92
CA ARG A 41 4.30 4.42 -14.51
C ARG A 41 4.57 4.14 -15.98
N GLN A 42 4.85 2.89 -16.34
CA GLN A 42 5.01 2.49 -17.74
C GLN A 42 3.71 2.66 -18.54
N PHE A 43 2.58 2.24 -17.98
CA PHE A 43 1.25 2.46 -18.57
C PHE A 43 0.99 3.95 -18.85
N SER A 44 1.36 4.84 -17.93
CA SER A 44 1.15 6.29 -18.08
C SER A 44 1.83 6.88 -19.31
N TYR A 45 2.88 6.25 -19.84
CA TYR A 45 3.53 6.69 -21.07
C TYR A 45 2.68 6.46 -22.32
N GLN A 46 1.77 5.48 -22.28
CA GLN A 46 0.83 5.17 -23.36
C GLN A 46 -0.44 6.04 -23.28
N VAL A 47 -0.75 6.61 -22.11
CA VAL A 47 -1.90 7.50 -21.94
C VAL A 47 -1.62 8.85 -22.62
N PRO A 48 -2.53 9.35 -23.47
CA PRO A 48 -2.41 10.68 -24.08
C PRO A 48 -2.33 11.80 -23.03
N ILE A 49 -1.68 12.91 -23.39
CA ILE A 49 -1.61 14.09 -22.51
C ILE A 49 -3.02 14.65 -22.32
N GLY A 50 -3.43 14.83 -21.07
CA GLY A 50 -4.76 15.32 -20.70
C GLY A 50 -5.00 15.27 -19.20
N SER A 51 -6.21 15.63 -18.78
CA SER A 51 -6.60 15.67 -17.37
C SER A 51 -6.51 14.31 -16.68
N HIS A 52 -6.95 13.23 -17.34
CA HIS A 52 -6.90 11.86 -16.78
C HIS A 52 -5.47 11.39 -16.52
N LYS A 53 -4.53 11.68 -17.44
CA LYS A 53 -3.11 11.38 -17.23
C LYS A 53 -2.53 12.18 -16.06
N LYS A 54 -2.86 13.46 -15.97
CA LYS A 54 -2.40 14.33 -14.88
C LYS A 54 -2.89 13.80 -13.53
N GLU A 55 -4.18 13.50 -13.41
CA GLU A 55 -4.80 12.93 -12.21
C GLU A 55 -4.17 11.57 -11.84
N LEU A 56 -3.93 10.71 -12.82
CA LEU A 56 -3.26 9.43 -12.60
C LEU A 56 -1.87 9.62 -11.99
N LEU A 57 -1.07 10.54 -12.55
CA LEU A 57 0.28 10.82 -12.07
C LEU A 57 0.27 11.46 -10.67
N GLU A 58 -0.67 12.36 -10.38
CA GLU A 58 -0.83 12.96 -9.05
C GLU A 58 -1.09 11.92 -7.95
N HIS A 59 -1.85 10.87 -8.25
CA HIS A 59 -2.06 9.75 -7.31
C HIS A 59 -0.87 8.81 -7.28
N LEU A 60 -0.32 8.46 -8.45
CA LEU A 60 0.79 7.53 -8.59
C LEU A 60 2.05 8.01 -7.86
N ASP A 61 2.38 9.30 -7.98
CA ASP A 61 3.60 9.89 -7.40
C ASP A 61 3.59 9.91 -5.87
N ARG A 62 2.42 9.70 -5.24
CA ARG A 62 2.30 9.56 -3.79
C ARG A 62 2.60 8.14 -3.30
N VAL A 63 2.48 7.12 -4.16
CA VAL A 63 2.66 5.71 -3.78
C VAL A 63 4.05 5.45 -3.16
N PRO A 64 5.18 5.91 -3.75
CA PRO A 64 6.50 5.68 -3.17
C PRO A 64 6.65 6.21 -1.74
N THR A 65 6.06 7.36 -1.43
CA THR A 65 6.10 7.93 -0.07
C THR A 65 5.41 7.04 0.95
N TYR A 66 4.21 6.55 0.64
CA TYR A 66 3.47 5.65 1.56
C TYR A 66 4.13 4.28 1.68
N VAL A 67 4.73 3.77 0.61
CA VAL A 67 5.55 2.54 0.64
C VAL A 67 6.74 2.73 1.59
N GLN A 68 7.47 3.83 1.47
CA GLN A 68 8.62 4.13 2.31
C GLN A 68 8.24 4.27 3.79
N GLN A 69 7.12 4.95 4.08
CA GLN A 69 6.59 5.07 5.45
C GLN A 69 6.31 3.69 6.05
N LEU A 70 5.56 2.84 5.34
CA LEU A 70 5.24 1.49 5.79
C LEU A 70 6.51 0.64 6.03
N GLN A 71 7.45 0.68 5.08
CA GLN A 71 8.71 -0.06 5.20
C GLN A 71 9.54 0.41 6.39
N PHE A 72 9.60 1.71 6.65
CA PHE A 72 10.34 2.26 7.79
C PHE A 72 9.75 1.77 9.11
N THR A 73 8.43 1.89 9.26
CA THR A 73 7.72 1.46 10.47
C THR A 73 7.90 -0.03 10.72
N VAL A 74 7.81 -0.88 9.68
CA VAL A 74 7.99 -2.33 9.84
C VAL A 74 9.44 -2.70 10.19
N LYS A 75 10.44 -2.04 9.61
CA LYS A 75 11.86 -2.34 9.85
C LYS A 75 12.37 -1.84 11.20
N ASN A 76 11.72 -0.84 11.80
CA ASN A 76 12.14 -0.31 13.08
C ASN A 76 12.02 -1.36 14.20
N PRO A 77 13.12 -1.76 14.85
CA PRO A 77 13.07 -2.71 15.94
C PRO A 77 12.29 -2.11 17.12
N THR A 78 11.56 -2.95 17.85
CA THR A 78 10.76 -2.53 19.00
C THR A 78 10.81 -3.60 20.08
N VAL A 79 10.96 -3.18 21.33
CA VAL A 79 11.09 -4.08 22.48
C VAL A 79 10.00 -3.76 23.49
N GLY A 80 9.39 -4.82 24.03
CA GLY A 80 8.36 -4.71 25.05
C GLY A 80 6.94 -4.61 24.48
N LYS A 81 6.00 -5.19 25.24
CA LYS A 81 4.61 -5.43 24.82
C LYS A 81 3.88 -4.16 24.39
N ALA A 82 3.99 -3.07 25.15
CA ALA A 82 3.32 -1.80 24.84
C ALA A 82 3.81 -1.21 23.51
N ALA A 83 5.13 -1.17 23.30
CA ALA A 83 5.72 -0.64 22.07
C ALA A 83 5.37 -1.50 20.85
N THR A 84 5.29 -2.83 21.02
CA THR A 84 4.83 -3.73 19.96
C THR A 84 3.39 -3.44 19.55
N PHE A 85 2.47 -3.20 20.49
CA PHE A 85 1.09 -2.83 20.15
C PHE A 85 1.01 -1.51 19.39
N THR A 86 1.72 -0.47 19.84
CA THR A 86 1.80 0.81 19.12
C THR A 86 2.29 0.60 17.69
N LYS A 87 3.31 -0.23 17.48
CA LYS A 87 3.82 -0.54 16.13
C LYS A 87 2.78 -1.27 15.28
N VAL A 88 2.06 -2.23 15.85
CA VAL A 88 0.96 -2.92 15.14
C VAL A 88 -0.07 -1.91 14.65
N ASP A 89 -0.52 -0.99 15.51
CA ASP A 89 -1.50 0.03 15.14
C ASP A 89 -0.98 0.94 14.01
N SER A 90 0.28 1.37 14.09
CA SER A 90 0.92 2.18 13.05
C SER A 90 0.98 1.43 11.71
N VAL A 91 1.39 0.16 11.70
CA VAL A 91 1.46 -0.67 10.49
C VAL A 91 0.08 -0.82 9.84
N ILE A 92 -0.97 -1.06 10.63
CA ILE A 92 -2.35 -1.15 10.13
C ILE A 92 -2.79 0.19 9.54
N HIS A 93 -2.51 1.30 10.23
CA HIS A 93 -2.88 2.64 9.77
C HIS A 93 -2.18 3.01 8.45
N GLU A 94 -0.87 2.80 8.35
CA GLU A 94 -0.09 3.07 7.15
C GLU A 94 -0.52 2.19 5.97
N THR A 95 -0.82 0.92 6.23
CA THR A 95 -1.38 0.01 5.22
C THR A 95 -2.69 0.55 4.65
N LYS A 96 -3.58 1.06 5.51
CA LYS A 96 -4.85 1.68 5.08
C LYS A 96 -4.60 2.93 4.23
N ASN A 97 -3.65 3.78 4.62
CA ASN A 97 -3.29 4.98 3.87
C ASN A 97 -2.76 4.64 2.48
N LEU A 98 -1.83 3.68 2.39
CA LEU A 98 -1.31 3.19 1.13
C LEU A 98 -2.40 2.59 0.25
N MET A 99 -3.29 1.75 0.82
CA MET A 99 -4.42 1.15 0.10
C MET A 99 -5.40 2.20 -0.46
N SER A 100 -5.64 3.28 0.29
CA SER A 100 -6.49 4.39 -0.16
C SER A 100 -5.93 5.06 -1.42
N VAL A 101 -4.62 5.28 -1.47
CA VAL A 101 -3.96 5.85 -2.67
C VAL A 101 -3.96 4.85 -3.82
N ILE A 102 -3.66 3.57 -3.56
CA ILE A 102 -3.70 2.52 -4.59
C ILE A 102 -5.10 2.41 -5.21
N SER A 103 -6.16 2.49 -4.41
CA SER A 103 -7.54 2.45 -4.91
C SER A 103 -7.82 3.57 -5.92
N LYS A 104 -7.33 4.79 -5.63
CA LYS A 104 -7.44 5.93 -6.56
C LYS A 104 -6.64 5.69 -7.83
N VAL A 105 -5.40 5.22 -7.72
CA VAL A 105 -4.56 4.88 -8.88
C VAL A 105 -5.25 3.86 -9.79
N VAL A 106 -5.78 2.77 -9.22
CA VAL A 106 -6.49 1.73 -9.99
C VAL A 106 -7.74 2.29 -10.66
N THR A 107 -8.51 3.13 -9.95
CA THR A 107 -9.71 3.77 -10.49
C THR A 107 -9.37 4.68 -11.68
N THR A 108 -8.36 5.54 -11.55
CA THR A 108 -7.95 6.43 -12.64
C THR A 108 -7.30 5.66 -13.80
N CYS A 109 -6.56 4.57 -13.53
CA CYS A 109 -6.07 3.66 -14.58
C CYS A 109 -7.22 3.09 -15.42
N PHE A 110 -8.30 2.64 -14.76
CA PHE A 110 -9.47 2.13 -15.46
C PHE A 110 -10.14 3.19 -16.34
N VAL A 111 -10.23 4.43 -15.87
CA VAL A 111 -10.73 5.56 -16.69
C VAL A 111 -9.83 5.81 -17.90
N CYS A 112 -8.50 5.79 -17.72
CA CYS A 112 -7.57 5.95 -18.82
C CYS A 112 -7.68 4.83 -19.86
N ALA A 113 -7.79 3.57 -19.42
CA ALA A 113 -7.84 2.38 -20.29
C ALA A 113 -9.19 2.15 -20.99
N THR A 114 -10.27 2.79 -20.52
CA THR A 114 -11.59 2.71 -21.16
C THR A 114 -11.85 3.86 -22.14
N LYS A 115 -11.06 4.93 -22.04
CA LYS A 115 -11.16 6.08 -22.95
C LYS A 115 -10.17 6.03 -24.11
N PHE A 116 -9.13 5.22 -24.02
CA PHE A 116 -8.04 5.08 -24.98
C PHE A 116 -7.58 3.62 -25.03
#